data_AF-A0A8T4CHW5-F1
#
_entry.id   AF-A0A8T4CHW5-F1
#
_cell.length_a   1.000
_cell.length_b   1.000
_cell.length_c   1.000
_cell.angle_alpha   90.00
_cell.angle_beta   90.00
_cell.angle_gamma   90.00
#
_symmetry.space_group_name_H-M   'P 1'
#
loop_
_entity.id
_entity.type
_entity.pdbx_description
1 polymer ?
#
loop_
_entity_poly.entity_id
_entity_poly.type
_entity_poly.pdbx_seq_one_letter_code
_entity_poly.pdbx_strand_id
1 'polypeptide(L)'
;MNSNEFQQLIADREEWFEVTQRNGFDFSPILSGLYSDSSHFVYEILQNAEDAKAKSITFHLFDDRLEIEHDGIPFSFEDVQSITSIGKSTKVEDITAIGKFGVGFKSVYAVTQSPTIRSGDFNFTIKNFVVPSINSDGQSHDRTTFILPFDHSSKPPEKTYALVKNRLENLGLLTLLFLKNITRVIWQGGEYARSAVDTYKGIENTRRIKLSSANASEEYLVFERPVNLADKELRVEIAYKLSSSDGNKERIVHSTTSKLFVFLPTNEETYLQFLVQGPFRTTPARDNIPYENEKNKFLIREV
;
A
#
# COMPACT_ATOMS: atom_id res chain seq x y z
N MET A 1 -27.21 -0.01 -4.10
CA MET A 1 -26.49 -0.06 -5.40
C MET A 1 -27.43 0.20 -6.58
N ASN A 2 -27.07 1.09 -7.53
CA ASN A 2 -27.81 1.22 -8.79
C ASN A 2 -27.46 0.04 -9.70
N SER A 3 -28.32 -0.99 -9.71
CA SER A 3 -28.05 -2.25 -10.42
C SER A 3 -27.74 -2.04 -11.90
N ASN A 4 -28.23 -0.97 -12.54
CA ASN A 4 -28.03 -0.75 -13.96
C ASN A 4 -26.59 -0.32 -14.31
N GLU A 5 -25.99 0.56 -13.50
CA GLU A 5 -24.62 1.05 -13.73
C GLU A 5 -23.58 -0.06 -13.58
N PHE A 6 -23.77 -0.95 -12.61
CA PHE A 6 -22.85 -2.08 -12.42
C PHE A 6 -22.96 -3.09 -13.57
N GLN A 7 -24.18 -3.40 -14.03
CA GLN A 7 -24.37 -4.28 -15.18
C GLN A 7 -23.75 -3.69 -16.45
N GLN A 8 -23.87 -2.38 -16.66
CA GLN A 8 -23.19 -1.71 -17.76
C GLN A 8 -21.66 -1.83 -17.64
N LEU A 9 -21.09 -1.64 -16.44
CA LEU A 9 -19.66 -1.81 -16.22
C LEU A 9 -19.20 -3.24 -16.55
N ILE A 10 -19.98 -4.27 -16.18
CA ILE A 10 -19.66 -5.66 -16.53
C ILE A 10 -19.61 -5.82 -18.05
N ALA A 11 -20.65 -5.40 -18.75
CA ALA A 11 -20.74 -5.50 -20.21
C ALA A 11 -19.57 -4.78 -20.90
N ASP A 12 -19.25 -3.56 -20.48
CA ASP A 12 -18.12 -2.79 -21.01
C ASP A 12 -16.78 -3.51 -20.82
N ARG A 13 -16.60 -4.20 -19.68
CA ARG A 13 -15.35 -4.92 -19.36
C ARG A 13 -15.24 -6.23 -20.12
N GLU A 14 -16.35 -6.94 -20.30
CA GLU A 14 -16.41 -8.16 -21.12
C GLU A 14 -16.09 -7.84 -22.57
N GLU A 15 -16.75 -6.83 -23.16
CA GLU A 15 -16.49 -6.38 -24.53
C GLU A 15 -15.02 -5.97 -24.70
N TRP A 16 -14.51 -5.14 -23.78
CA TRP A 16 -13.11 -4.70 -23.83
C TRP A 16 -12.14 -5.88 -23.77
N PHE A 17 -12.37 -6.85 -22.88
CA PHE A 17 -11.52 -8.04 -22.75
C PHE A 17 -11.52 -8.87 -24.04
N GLU A 18 -12.71 -9.14 -24.62
CA GLU A 18 -12.82 -9.89 -25.87
C GLU A 18 -12.11 -9.21 -27.03
N VAL A 19 -12.30 -7.90 -27.22
CA VAL A 19 -11.63 -7.12 -28.27
C VAL A 19 -10.12 -7.15 -28.07
N THR A 20 -9.66 -7.01 -26.84
CA THR A 20 -8.24 -7.01 -26.48
C THR A 20 -7.59 -8.36 -26.76
N GLN A 21 -8.26 -9.46 -26.45
CA GLN A 21 -7.83 -10.83 -26.79
C GLN A 21 -7.79 -11.06 -28.31
N ARG A 22 -8.83 -10.64 -29.04
CA ARG A 22 -8.86 -10.75 -30.52
C ARG A 22 -7.71 -9.98 -31.19
N ASN A 23 -7.29 -8.87 -30.60
CA ASN A 23 -6.15 -8.07 -31.06
C ASN A 23 -4.79 -8.65 -30.64
N GLY A 24 -4.76 -9.81 -29.98
CA GLY A 24 -3.52 -10.47 -29.55
C GLY A 24 -2.77 -9.73 -28.45
N PHE A 25 -3.47 -8.91 -27.66
CA PHE A 25 -2.84 -8.21 -26.54
C PHE A 25 -2.43 -9.20 -25.46
N ASP A 26 -1.14 -9.25 -25.18
CA ASP A 26 -0.59 -10.09 -24.13
C ASP A 26 -0.63 -9.34 -22.79
N PHE A 27 -1.30 -9.92 -21.79
CA PHE A 27 -1.30 -9.41 -20.42
C PHE A 27 -0.02 -9.76 -19.66
N SER A 28 0.79 -10.70 -20.18
CA SER A 28 2.01 -11.19 -19.53
C SER A 28 3.03 -10.10 -19.22
N PRO A 29 3.25 -9.04 -20.03
CA PRO A 29 4.17 -7.94 -19.68
C PRO A 29 3.70 -7.08 -18.51
N ILE A 30 2.39 -6.84 -18.38
CA ILE A 30 1.80 -6.12 -17.24
C ILE A 30 2.04 -6.93 -15.96
N LEU A 31 1.92 -8.24 -16.09
CA LEU A 31 2.10 -9.20 -15.03
C LEU A 31 3.59 -9.42 -14.69
N SER A 32 4.48 -9.50 -15.69
CA SER A 32 5.91 -9.79 -15.54
C SER A 32 6.72 -8.65 -14.93
N GLY A 33 6.34 -7.40 -15.17
CA GLY A 33 6.90 -6.25 -14.47
C GLY A 33 6.58 -6.20 -12.97
N LEU A 34 5.55 -6.94 -12.52
CA LEU A 34 5.12 -7.04 -11.12
C LEU A 34 5.70 -8.27 -10.39
N TYR A 35 6.49 -9.12 -11.07
CA TYR A 35 6.87 -10.45 -10.57
C TYR A 35 8.27 -10.59 -9.96
N SER A 36 9.09 -9.53 -9.87
CA SER A 36 10.41 -9.64 -9.22
C SER A 36 10.30 -9.96 -7.71
N ASP A 37 9.25 -9.44 -7.06
CA ASP A 37 8.88 -9.77 -5.69
C ASP A 37 7.36 -10.00 -5.59
N SER A 38 6.93 -11.26 -5.68
CA SER A 38 5.50 -11.61 -5.64
C SER A 38 4.81 -11.36 -4.30
N SER A 39 5.52 -10.86 -3.28
CA SER A 39 4.94 -10.44 -2.01
C SER A 39 4.81 -8.92 -1.89
N HIS A 40 5.24 -8.17 -2.91
CA HIS A 40 5.11 -6.70 -2.96
C HIS A 40 3.65 -6.24 -2.86
N PHE A 41 2.69 -7.07 -3.28
CA PHE A 41 1.26 -6.75 -3.18
C PHE A 41 0.81 -6.44 -1.74
N VAL A 42 1.51 -6.97 -0.72
CA VAL A 42 1.20 -6.63 0.69
C VAL A 42 1.36 -5.14 0.93
N TYR A 43 2.38 -4.51 0.36
CA TYR A 43 2.59 -3.06 0.43
C TYR A 43 1.55 -2.28 -0.36
N GLU A 44 1.15 -2.75 -1.53
CA GLU A 44 0.08 -2.13 -2.33
C GLU A 44 -1.27 -2.17 -1.59
N ILE A 45 -1.61 -3.30 -0.95
CA ILE A 45 -2.82 -3.40 -0.13
C ILE A 45 -2.73 -2.50 1.11
N LEU A 46 -1.57 -2.40 1.75
CA LEU A 46 -1.36 -1.46 2.86
C LEU A 46 -1.58 -0.01 2.41
N GLN A 47 -1.09 0.37 1.23
CA GLN A 47 -1.30 1.70 0.67
C GLN A 47 -2.76 1.96 0.32
N ASN A 48 -3.48 0.98 -0.24
CA ASN A 48 -4.91 1.09 -0.49
C ASN A 48 -5.70 1.31 0.81
N ALA A 49 -5.35 0.59 1.88
CA ALA A 49 -5.96 0.79 3.19
C ALA A 49 -5.61 2.17 3.79
N GLU A 50 -4.37 2.64 3.62
CA GLU A 50 -3.92 3.96 4.06
C GLU A 50 -4.66 5.10 3.32
N ASP A 51 -4.82 4.98 2.00
CA ASP A 51 -5.57 5.91 1.16
C ASP A 51 -7.06 5.91 1.53
N ALA A 52 -7.61 4.74 1.90
CA ALA A 52 -8.95 4.60 2.48
C ALA A 52 -9.04 5.09 3.94
N LYS A 53 -7.96 5.65 4.50
CA LYS A 53 -7.87 6.18 5.89
C LYS A 53 -8.12 5.14 6.98
N ALA A 54 -7.83 3.87 6.70
CA ALA A 54 -7.90 2.80 7.69
C ALA A 54 -6.99 3.08 8.88
N LYS A 55 -7.43 2.71 10.08
CA LYS A 55 -6.63 2.71 11.31
C LYS A 55 -6.00 1.34 11.56
N SER A 56 -6.67 0.28 11.16
CA SER A 56 -6.24 -1.10 11.34
C SER A 56 -6.40 -1.93 10.06
N ILE A 57 -5.46 -2.83 9.85
CA ILE A 57 -5.51 -3.86 8.80
C ILE A 57 -5.12 -5.21 9.40
N THR A 58 -5.89 -6.24 9.07
CA THR A 58 -5.72 -7.60 9.58
C THR A 58 -5.54 -8.55 8.42
N PHE A 59 -4.54 -9.44 8.52
CA PHE A 59 -4.25 -10.48 7.55
C PHE A 59 -4.58 -11.84 8.17
N HIS A 60 -5.53 -12.55 7.57
CA HIS A 60 -5.88 -13.92 7.89
C HIS A 60 -5.33 -14.83 6.81
N LEU A 61 -4.15 -15.39 7.07
CA LEU A 61 -3.50 -16.36 6.19
C LEU A 61 -4.01 -17.79 6.43
N PHE A 62 -4.53 -18.44 5.40
CA PHE A 62 -4.92 -19.85 5.37
C PHE A 62 -4.08 -20.61 4.33
N ASP A 63 -4.07 -21.94 4.39
CA ASP A 63 -3.27 -22.77 3.47
C ASP A 63 -3.64 -22.58 1.99
N ASP A 64 -4.89 -22.18 1.71
CA ASP A 64 -5.47 -22.06 0.37
C ASP A 64 -5.79 -20.62 -0.05
N ARG A 65 -5.71 -19.65 0.86
CA ARG A 65 -6.04 -18.24 0.57
C ARG A 65 -5.49 -17.28 1.59
N LEU A 66 -5.44 -16.00 1.22
CA LEU A 66 -5.24 -14.88 2.13
C LEU A 66 -6.50 -14.02 2.17
N GLU A 67 -7.02 -13.77 3.36
CA GLU A 67 -8.06 -12.77 3.59
C GLU A 67 -7.45 -11.53 4.27
N ILE A 68 -7.82 -10.35 3.81
CA ILE A 68 -7.26 -9.07 4.30
C ILE A 68 -8.40 -8.13 4.62
N GLU A 69 -8.50 -7.66 5.86
CA GLU A 69 -9.59 -6.81 6.33
C GLU A 69 -9.09 -5.47 6.87
N HIS A 70 -9.68 -4.35 6.45
CA HIS A 70 -9.38 -3.03 7.01
C HIS A 70 -10.65 -2.23 7.33
N ASP A 71 -10.52 -1.30 8.28
CA ASP A 71 -11.59 -0.41 8.78
C ASP A 71 -11.62 0.95 8.08
N GLY A 72 -11.14 0.97 6.83
CA GLY A 72 -11.12 2.19 6.02
C GLY A 72 -12.49 2.55 5.48
N ILE A 73 -12.56 3.66 4.76
CA ILE A 73 -13.75 4.10 4.03
C ILE A 73 -14.15 2.98 3.05
N PRO A 74 -15.42 2.53 3.05
CA PRO A 74 -15.91 1.55 2.10
C PRO A 74 -15.76 2.01 0.66
N PHE A 75 -15.58 1.06 -0.25
CA PHE A 75 -15.56 1.25 -1.69
C PHE A 75 -16.77 2.04 -2.17
N SER A 76 -16.50 2.98 -3.06
CA SER A 76 -17.47 3.62 -3.94
C SER A 76 -17.54 2.90 -5.29
N PHE A 77 -18.51 3.27 -6.13
CA PHE A 77 -18.56 2.77 -7.49
C PHE A 77 -17.32 3.20 -8.33
N GLU A 78 -16.76 4.39 -8.08
CA GLU A 78 -15.53 4.86 -8.74
C GLU A 78 -14.33 3.97 -8.39
N ASP A 79 -14.27 3.46 -7.16
CA ASP A 79 -13.23 2.52 -6.73
C ASP A 79 -13.37 1.18 -7.47
N VAL A 80 -14.60 0.68 -7.65
CA VAL A 80 -14.86 -0.53 -8.46
C VAL A 80 -14.46 -0.31 -9.92
N GLN A 81 -14.80 0.83 -10.52
CA GLN A 81 -14.39 1.15 -11.89
C GLN A 81 -12.87 1.21 -12.03
N SER A 82 -12.20 1.78 -11.02
CA SER A 82 -10.74 1.96 -10.99
C SER A 82 -10.01 0.63 -10.84
N ILE A 83 -10.40 -0.21 -9.87
CA ILE A 83 -9.78 -1.51 -9.58
C ILE A 83 -9.99 -2.54 -10.71
N THR A 84 -11.08 -2.40 -11.48
CA THR A 84 -11.40 -3.23 -12.65
C THR A 84 -10.82 -2.70 -13.97
N SER A 85 -10.18 -1.53 -13.97
CA SER A 85 -9.59 -0.97 -15.18
C SER A 85 -8.19 -1.52 -15.49
N ILE A 86 -7.80 -1.50 -16.77
CA ILE A 86 -6.42 -1.62 -17.25
C ILE A 86 -6.16 -0.42 -18.18
N GLY A 87 -5.08 0.31 -17.95
CA GLY A 87 -4.60 1.34 -18.88
C GLY A 87 -5.36 2.68 -18.94
N LYS A 88 -6.45 2.91 -18.18
CA LYS A 88 -7.04 4.26 -18.03
C LYS A 88 -6.28 5.07 -16.98
N SER A 89 -5.09 5.59 -17.33
CA SER A 89 -4.36 6.54 -16.49
C SER A 89 -4.40 7.94 -17.10
N THR A 90 -5.56 8.60 -17.07
CA THR A 90 -5.67 10.03 -17.45
C THR A 90 -5.56 10.99 -16.27
N LYS A 91 -5.18 10.55 -15.07
CA LYS A 91 -4.88 11.46 -13.95
C LYS A 91 -3.51 11.16 -13.36
N VAL A 92 -2.47 11.62 -14.06
CA VAL A 92 -1.07 11.75 -13.61
C VAL A 92 -0.93 12.82 -12.50
N GLU A 93 -2.02 13.45 -12.07
CA GLU A 93 -2.01 14.71 -11.31
C GLU A 93 -2.27 14.56 -9.81
N ASP A 94 -2.61 13.36 -9.31
CA ASP A 94 -2.76 13.19 -7.85
C ASP A 94 -1.46 12.86 -7.14
N ILE A 95 -0.65 13.90 -6.91
CA ILE A 95 0.67 13.84 -6.27
C ILE A 95 0.61 13.24 -4.84
N THR A 96 -0.55 13.28 -4.18
CA THR A 96 -0.71 12.87 -2.77
C THR A 96 -1.24 11.47 -2.56
N ALA A 97 -1.88 10.86 -3.56
CA ALA A 97 -2.51 9.55 -3.42
C ALA A 97 -1.44 8.47 -3.63
N ILE A 98 -1.26 7.61 -2.62
CA ILE A 98 -0.17 6.63 -2.60
C ILE A 98 -0.44 5.48 -3.58
N GLY A 99 -1.71 5.28 -4.00
CA GLY A 99 -2.14 4.16 -4.83
C GLY A 99 -3.15 4.46 -5.94
N LYS A 100 -3.18 5.67 -6.53
CA LYS A 100 -4.22 6.03 -7.55
C LYS A 100 -4.12 5.36 -8.92
N PHE A 101 -3.46 4.21 -9.00
CA PHE A 101 -3.45 3.37 -10.19
C PHE A 101 -4.05 2.01 -9.82
N GLY A 102 -5.13 1.62 -10.52
CA GLY A 102 -5.61 0.23 -10.50
C GLY A 102 -4.54 -0.81 -10.86
N VAL A 103 -3.36 -0.36 -11.33
CA VAL A 103 -2.10 -1.11 -11.53
C VAL A 103 -1.53 -1.65 -10.21
N GLY A 104 -1.53 -0.87 -9.12
CA GLY A 104 -0.99 -1.29 -7.83
C GLY A 104 -1.73 -2.50 -7.27
N PHE A 105 -3.07 -2.46 -7.33
CA PHE A 105 -3.89 -3.63 -6.99
C PHE A 105 -3.61 -4.84 -7.89
N LYS A 106 -3.27 -4.67 -9.19
CA LYS A 106 -2.98 -5.84 -10.05
C LYS A 106 -1.79 -6.67 -9.56
N SER A 107 -0.96 -6.16 -8.65
CA SER A 107 0.09 -6.97 -8.00
C SER A 107 -0.45 -8.20 -7.26
N VAL A 108 -1.73 -8.22 -6.83
CA VAL A 108 -2.34 -9.41 -6.22
C VAL A 108 -2.38 -10.60 -7.17
N TYR A 109 -2.36 -10.35 -8.49
CA TYR A 109 -2.31 -11.42 -9.49
C TYR A 109 -0.96 -12.17 -9.51
N ALA A 110 0.00 -11.78 -8.67
CA ALA A 110 1.18 -12.60 -8.39
C ALA A 110 0.91 -13.81 -7.49
N VAL A 111 -0.24 -13.84 -6.81
CA VAL A 111 -0.63 -14.90 -5.86
C VAL A 111 -2.04 -15.47 -6.11
N THR A 112 -2.91 -14.76 -6.84
CA THR A 112 -4.28 -15.20 -7.15
C THR A 112 -4.65 -14.95 -8.62
N GLN A 113 -5.69 -15.61 -9.14
CA GLN A 113 -6.34 -15.33 -10.42
C GLN A 113 -7.74 -14.75 -10.25
N SER A 114 -8.34 -14.89 -9.07
CA SER A 114 -9.75 -14.56 -8.81
C SER A 114 -9.94 -13.77 -7.51
N PRO A 115 -9.33 -12.58 -7.37
CA PRO A 115 -9.49 -11.78 -6.16
C PRO A 115 -10.95 -11.38 -5.97
N THR A 116 -11.44 -11.54 -4.75
CA THR A 116 -12.80 -11.13 -4.35
C THR A 116 -12.72 -9.95 -3.39
N ILE A 117 -13.58 -8.96 -3.59
CA ILE A 117 -13.66 -7.75 -2.78
C ILE A 117 -15.07 -7.67 -2.18
N ARG A 118 -15.12 -7.47 -0.86
CA ARG A 118 -16.34 -7.20 -0.08
C ARG A 118 -16.18 -5.88 0.64
N SER A 119 -17.09 -4.92 0.46
CA SER A 119 -16.99 -3.61 1.08
C SER A 119 -18.30 -2.84 0.95
N GLY A 120 -18.95 -2.49 2.06
CA GLY A 120 -20.27 -1.87 2.03
C GLY A 120 -21.25 -2.74 1.24
N ASP A 121 -21.89 -2.17 0.23
CA ASP A 121 -22.84 -2.85 -0.65
C ASP A 121 -22.17 -3.65 -1.79
N PHE A 122 -20.84 -3.63 -1.88
CA PHE A 122 -20.10 -4.29 -2.96
C PHE A 122 -19.62 -5.66 -2.51
N ASN A 123 -19.97 -6.69 -3.28
CA ASN A 123 -19.38 -8.03 -3.19
C ASN A 123 -19.19 -8.58 -4.61
N PHE A 124 -17.95 -8.64 -5.07
CA PHE A 124 -17.64 -9.08 -6.42
C PHE A 124 -16.28 -9.75 -6.53
N THR A 125 -16.17 -10.70 -7.46
CA THR A 125 -14.92 -11.36 -7.84
C THR A 125 -14.47 -10.82 -9.17
N ILE A 126 -13.19 -10.47 -9.31
CA ILE A 126 -12.64 -10.01 -10.59
C ILE A 126 -12.12 -11.22 -11.35
N LYS A 127 -12.66 -11.42 -12.54
CA LYS A 127 -12.23 -12.43 -13.51
C LYS A 127 -11.44 -11.76 -14.63
N ASN A 128 -10.55 -12.51 -15.27
CA ASN A 128 -9.80 -12.04 -16.45
C ASN A 128 -9.12 -10.67 -16.22
N PHE A 129 -8.65 -10.42 -15.00
CA PHE A 129 -8.04 -9.18 -14.54
C PHE A 129 -8.95 -7.94 -14.47
N VAL A 130 -10.05 -7.88 -15.21
CA VAL A 130 -10.85 -6.66 -15.43
C VAL A 130 -12.36 -6.84 -15.30
N VAL A 131 -12.89 -8.05 -15.37
CA VAL A 131 -14.33 -8.29 -15.43
C VAL A 131 -14.86 -8.55 -14.02
N PRO A 132 -15.60 -7.63 -13.39
CA PRO A 132 -16.24 -7.91 -12.10
C PRO A 132 -17.41 -8.88 -12.28
N SER A 133 -17.54 -9.83 -11.37
CA SER A 133 -18.65 -10.78 -11.27
C SER A 133 -19.31 -10.58 -9.91
N ILE A 134 -20.55 -10.11 -9.87
CA ILE A 134 -21.28 -9.86 -8.61
C ILE A 134 -21.51 -11.19 -7.90
N ASN A 135 -21.24 -11.22 -6.60
CA ASN A 135 -21.62 -12.30 -5.71
C ASN A 135 -22.85 -11.86 -4.90
N SER A 136 -23.88 -12.69 -4.88
CA SER A 136 -25.10 -12.39 -4.11
C SER A 136 -25.02 -13.03 -2.73
N ASP A 137 -24.86 -12.21 -1.69
CA ASP A 137 -25.07 -12.63 -0.30
C ASP A 137 -26.11 -11.76 0.43
N GLY A 138 -26.52 -10.62 -0.16
CA GLY A 138 -27.54 -9.73 0.39
C GLY A 138 -27.10 -9.01 1.66
N GLN A 139 -25.81 -8.98 1.96
CA GLN A 139 -25.25 -8.40 3.18
C GLN A 139 -24.48 -7.12 2.86
N SER A 140 -24.60 -6.14 3.76
CA SER A 140 -23.68 -4.99 3.77
C SER A 140 -22.48 -5.35 4.63
N HIS A 141 -21.29 -4.92 4.21
CA HIS A 141 -20.04 -5.22 4.89
C HIS A 141 -19.45 -3.97 5.54
N ASP A 142 -19.34 -3.98 6.87
CA ASP A 142 -18.81 -2.85 7.65
C ASP A 142 -17.31 -2.63 7.47
N ARG A 143 -16.58 -3.66 7.02
CA ARG A 143 -15.15 -3.62 6.73
C ARG A 143 -14.90 -3.97 5.27
N THR A 144 -13.85 -3.39 4.69
CA THR A 144 -13.35 -3.81 3.39
C THR A 144 -12.53 -5.09 3.55
N THR A 145 -12.91 -6.13 2.83
CA THR A 145 -12.27 -7.44 2.82
C THR A 145 -11.81 -7.82 1.42
N PHE A 146 -10.53 -8.15 1.28
CA PHE A 146 -9.97 -8.79 0.09
C PHE A 146 -9.78 -10.28 0.37
N ILE A 147 -10.25 -11.14 -0.52
CA ILE A 147 -10.06 -12.59 -0.46
C ILE A 147 -9.25 -12.98 -1.69
N LEU A 148 -8.06 -13.53 -1.46
CA LEU A 148 -7.10 -13.90 -2.49
C LEU A 148 -6.85 -15.41 -2.41
N PRO A 149 -7.63 -16.23 -3.15
CA PRO A 149 -7.35 -17.66 -3.28
C PRO A 149 -5.96 -17.89 -3.89
N PHE A 150 -5.24 -18.92 -3.45
CA PHE A 150 -3.94 -19.30 -4.02
C PHE A 150 -4.10 -20.17 -5.27
N ASP A 151 -4.90 -19.68 -6.22
CA ASP A 151 -5.30 -20.36 -7.46
C ASP A 151 -4.41 -20.00 -8.67
N HIS A 152 -3.22 -19.46 -8.43
CA HIS A 152 -2.29 -19.10 -9.49
C HIS A 152 -1.72 -20.34 -10.20
N SER A 153 -2.05 -20.50 -11.49
CA SER A 153 -1.74 -21.70 -12.30
C SER A 153 -0.28 -22.15 -12.30
N SER A 154 0.68 -21.24 -12.13
CA SER A 154 2.12 -21.57 -12.08
C SER A 154 2.75 -21.62 -10.68
N LYS A 155 1.98 -21.39 -9.60
CA LYS A 155 2.49 -21.36 -8.23
C LYS A 155 1.65 -22.24 -7.29
N PRO A 156 2.23 -23.31 -6.72
CA PRO A 156 1.55 -24.13 -5.72
C PRO A 156 1.10 -23.31 -4.50
N PRO A 157 -0.08 -23.59 -3.92
CA PRO A 157 -0.59 -22.90 -2.73
C PRO A 157 0.40 -22.86 -1.57
N GLU A 158 1.14 -23.95 -1.33
CA GLU A 158 2.07 -24.05 -0.20
C GLU A 158 3.25 -23.08 -0.34
N LYS A 159 3.72 -22.86 -1.57
CA LYS A 159 4.78 -21.87 -1.85
C LYS A 159 4.27 -20.45 -1.68
N THR A 160 3.05 -20.18 -2.13
CA THR A 160 2.39 -18.88 -1.97
C THR A 160 2.15 -18.58 -0.49
N TYR A 161 1.65 -19.55 0.27
CA TYR A 161 1.52 -19.46 1.73
C TYR A 161 2.84 -19.09 2.40
N ALA A 162 3.91 -19.84 2.13
CA ALA A 162 5.21 -19.62 2.75
C ALA A 162 5.78 -18.22 2.41
N LEU A 163 5.61 -17.77 1.17
CA LEU A 163 6.00 -16.44 0.72
C LEU A 163 5.25 -15.34 1.49
N VAL A 164 3.91 -15.44 1.57
CA VAL A 164 3.07 -14.45 2.27
C VAL A 164 3.39 -14.44 3.76
N LYS A 165 3.51 -15.62 4.38
CA LYS A 165 3.88 -15.76 5.79
C LYS A 165 5.21 -15.04 6.08
N ASN A 166 6.24 -15.32 5.27
CA ASN A 166 7.54 -14.70 5.42
C ASN A 166 7.47 -13.17 5.28
N ARG A 167 6.68 -12.65 4.33
CA ARG A 167 6.47 -11.21 4.16
C ARG A 167 5.82 -10.57 5.38
N LEU A 168 4.80 -11.20 5.96
CA LEU A 168 4.10 -10.68 7.14
C LEU A 168 5.00 -10.70 8.38
N GLU A 169 5.78 -11.77 8.58
CA GLU A 169 6.74 -11.88 9.69
C GLU A 169 7.92 -10.90 9.58
N ASN A 170 8.26 -10.47 8.37
CA ASN A 170 9.39 -9.60 8.06
C ASN A 170 8.96 -8.26 7.44
N LEU A 171 7.76 -7.77 7.75
CA LEU A 171 7.29 -6.47 7.27
C LEU A 171 8.15 -5.32 7.82
N GLY A 172 8.69 -5.50 9.03
CA GLY A 172 9.59 -4.56 9.70
C GLY A 172 8.87 -3.36 10.32
N LEU A 173 9.38 -2.89 11.46
CA LEU A 173 8.78 -1.77 12.22
C LEU A 173 8.62 -0.50 11.38
N LEU A 174 9.64 -0.20 10.57
CA LEU A 174 9.71 1.02 9.77
C LEU A 174 8.61 1.16 8.72
N THR A 175 7.93 0.08 8.34
CA THR A 175 6.78 0.11 7.43
C THR A 175 5.68 1.06 7.90
N LEU A 176 5.52 1.22 9.22
CA LEU A 176 4.51 2.11 9.79
C LEU A 176 5.01 3.56 9.99
N LEU A 177 6.33 3.82 9.95
CA LEU A 177 6.92 5.07 10.46
C LEU A 177 6.25 6.33 9.88
N PHE A 178 6.11 6.38 8.56
CA PHE A 178 5.61 7.54 7.82
C PHE A 178 4.15 7.40 7.36
N LEU A 179 3.45 6.33 7.73
CA LEU A 179 2.01 6.21 7.48
C LEU A 179 1.25 7.22 8.34
N LYS A 180 0.14 7.76 7.82
CA LYS A 180 -0.65 8.78 8.52
C LYS A 180 -1.79 8.16 9.32
N ASN A 181 -2.47 7.17 8.74
CA ASN A 181 -3.71 6.63 9.27
C ASN A 181 -3.53 5.27 9.93
N ILE A 182 -2.85 4.34 9.25
CA ILE A 182 -2.67 2.98 9.77
C ILE A 182 -1.78 3.05 11.01
N THR A 183 -2.32 2.50 12.10
CA THR A 183 -1.62 2.40 13.38
C THR A 183 -1.36 0.96 13.78
N ARG A 184 -2.05 0.00 13.16
CA ARG A 184 -1.97 -1.42 13.51
C ARG A 184 -2.00 -2.30 12.25
N VAL A 185 -1.04 -3.21 12.15
CA VAL A 185 -1.00 -4.30 11.16
C VAL A 185 -0.97 -5.61 11.93
N ILE A 186 -2.00 -6.44 11.77
CA ILE A 186 -2.23 -7.64 12.59
C ILE A 186 -2.21 -8.89 11.70
N TRP A 187 -1.60 -9.98 12.16
CA TRP A 187 -1.69 -11.30 11.53
C TRP A 187 -1.64 -12.40 12.61
N GLN A 188 -1.83 -13.67 12.24
CA GLN A 188 -1.86 -14.75 13.25
C GLN A 188 -0.57 -14.91 14.06
N GLY A 189 0.57 -14.45 13.54
CA GLY A 189 1.86 -14.54 14.20
C GLY A 189 2.25 -13.32 15.02
N GLY A 190 1.48 -12.23 14.99
CA GLY A 190 1.82 -11.02 15.73
C GLY A 190 1.13 -9.74 15.26
N GLU A 191 1.68 -8.62 15.72
CA GLU A 191 1.21 -7.29 15.41
C GLU A 191 2.39 -6.34 15.24
N TYR A 192 2.26 -5.40 14.29
CA TYR A 192 3.04 -4.16 14.27
C TYR A 192 2.12 -3.00 14.66
N ALA A 193 2.57 -2.16 15.59
CA ALA A 193 1.82 -1.03 16.08
C ALA A 193 2.65 0.26 16.02
N ARG A 194 1.93 1.38 15.83
CA ARG A 194 2.45 2.74 15.81
C ARG A 194 1.63 3.62 16.73
N SER A 195 2.32 4.38 17.57
CA SER A 195 1.74 5.51 18.32
C SER A 195 2.55 6.77 18.06
N ALA A 196 1.88 7.91 17.96
CA ALA A 196 2.53 9.20 17.75
C ALA A 196 2.06 10.22 18.79
N VAL A 197 2.98 11.10 19.21
CA VAL A 197 2.70 12.29 20.02
C VAL A 197 3.15 13.49 19.20
N ASP A 198 2.20 14.33 18.82
CA ASP A 198 2.46 15.57 18.08
C ASP A 198 3.05 16.65 19.02
N THR A 199 3.76 17.61 18.42
CA THR A 199 4.31 18.79 19.10
C THR A 199 5.28 18.39 20.22
N TYR A 200 6.33 17.66 19.87
CA TYR A 200 7.32 17.19 20.82
C TYR A 200 8.00 18.35 21.55
N LYS A 201 7.83 18.40 22.87
CA LYS A 201 8.34 19.47 23.75
C LYS A 201 7.93 20.88 23.32
N GLY A 202 6.75 21.04 22.72
CA GLY A 202 6.25 22.35 22.30
C GLY A 202 6.77 22.85 20.94
N ILE A 203 7.55 22.04 20.22
CA ILE A 203 8.10 22.41 18.91
C ILE A 203 7.10 22.04 17.82
N GLU A 204 6.67 23.03 17.04
CA GLU A 204 5.78 22.81 15.89
C GLU A 204 6.43 21.90 14.84
N ASN A 205 5.60 21.19 14.07
CA ASN A 205 6.04 20.29 13.01
C ASN A 205 7.00 19.19 13.49
N THR A 206 6.79 18.71 14.72
CA THR A 206 7.52 17.57 15.27
C THR A 206 6.58 16.50 15.79
N ARG A 207 7.00 15.24 15.64
CA ARG A 207 6.31 14.07 16.19
C ARG A 207 7.29 13.16 16.89
N ARG A 208 6.93 12.64 18.05
CA ARG A 208 7.57 11.44 18.61
C ARG A 208 6.76 10.23 18.19
N ILE A 209 7.37 9.35 17.42
CA ILE A 209 6.73 8.12 16.94
C ILE A 209 7.38 6.94 17.67
N LYS A 210 6.54 6.08 18.24
CA LYS A 210 6.93 4.79 18.77
C LYS A 210 6.37 3.69 17.88
N LEU A 211 7.25 2.79 17.48
CA LEU A 211 6.96 1.60 16.71
C LEU A 211 7.19 0.39 17.62
N SER A 212 6.32 -0.60 17.53
CA SER A 212 6.45 -1.82 18.31
C SER A 212 5.95 -3.04 17.56
N SER A 213 6.56 -4.18 17.88
CA SER A 213 6.08 -5.52 17.58
C SER A 213 6.16 -6.36 18.85
N ALA A 214 5.81 -7.65 18.77
CA ALA A 214 5.92 -8.56 19.92
C ALA A 214 7.34 -8.62 20.52
N ASN A 215 8.38 -8.44 19.70
CA ASN A 215 9.77 -8.69 20.09
C ASN A 215 10.69 -7.45 20.04
N ALA A 216 10.19 -6.31 19.56
CA ALA A 216 11.01 -5.12 19.36
C ALA A 216 10.19 -3.84 19.56
N SER A 217 10.86 -2.78 20.01
CA SER A 217 10.29 -1.44 19.99
C SER A 217 11.37 -0.43 19.64
N GLU A 218 11.00 0.56 18.83
CA GLU A 218 11.87 1.63 18.38
C GLU A 218 11.14 2.95 18.49
N GLU A 219 11.88 4.02 18.78
CA GLU A 219 11.33 5.37 18.87
C GLU A 219 12.08 6.31 17.94
N TYR A 220 11.34 7.24 17.36
CA TYR A 220 11.81 8.19 16.36
C TYR A 220 11.32 9.59 16.70
N LEU A 221 12.20 10.56 16.55
CA LEU A 221 11.83 11.98 16.49
C LEU A 221 11.74 12.38 15.02
N VAL A 222 10.53 12.71 14.58
CA VAL A 222 10.23 13.10 13.22
C VAL A 222 10.04 14.61 13.15
N PHE A 223 10.69 15.24 12.18
CA PHE A 223 10.49 16.63 11.81
C PHE A 223 9.81 16.66 10.46
N GLU A 224 8.78 17.49 10.32
CA GLU A 224 8.11 17.70 9.05
C GLU A 224 8.34 19.13 8.55
N ARG A 225 8.44 19.27 7.23
CA ARG A 225 8.46 20.55 6.56
C ARG A 225 7.31 20.59 5.56
N PRO A 226 6.31 21.48 5.76
CA PRO A 226 5.29 21.73 4.75
C PRO A 226 5.92 22.28 3.47
N VAL A 227 5.47 21.76 2.33
CA VAL A 227 5.94 22.14 0.99
C VAL A 227 4.74 22.34 0.10
N ASN A 228 4.69 23.43 -0.66
CA ASN A 228 3.64 23.66 -1.65
C ASN A 228 4.14 23.27 -3.05
N LEU A 229 3.46 22.33 -3.70
CA LEU A 229 3.78 21.91 -5.06
C LEU A 229 2.49 21.79 -5.89
N ALA A 230 2.37 22.62 -6.92
CA ALA A 230 1.20 22.67 -7.81
C ALA A 230 -0.12 22.82 -7.03
N ASP A 231 -0.17 23.81 -6.13
CA ASP A 231 -1.31 24.14 -5.29
C ASP A 231 -1.75 23.01 -4.33
N LYS A 232 -0.88 22.02 -4.11
CA LYS A 232 -1.06 20.98 -3.10
C LYS A 232 -0.11 21.19 -1.94
N GLU A 233 -0.68 21.17 -0.74
CA GLU A 233 0.09 21.10 0.50
C GLU A 233 0.62 19.68 0.70
N LEU A 234 1.93 19.56 0.56
CA LEU A 234 2.71 18.36 0.76
C LEU A 234 3.60 18.53 1.99
N ARG A 235 4.32 17.46 2.35
CA ARG A 235 5.34 17.53 3.38
C ARG A 235 6.49 16.59 3.08
N VAL A 236 7.69 17.05 3.38
CA VAL A 236 8.88 16.21 3.50
C VAL A 236 9.17 16.00 4.97
N GLU A 237 9.66 14.83 5.33
CA GLU A 237 9.88 14.44 6.71
C GLU A 237 11.27 13.83 6.88
N ILE A 238 11.92 14.11 8.01
CA ILE A 238 13.14 13.44 8.43
C ILE A 238 12.92 12.79 9.79
N ALA A 239 13.47 11.60 10.01
CA ALA A 239 13.32 10.86 11.26
C ALA A 239 14.66 10.45 11.86
N TYR A 240 14.90 10.90 13.09
CA TYR A 240 16.05 10.51 13.91
C TYR A 240 15.67 9.40 14.87
N LYS A 241 16.43 8.30 14.88
CA LYS A 241 16.23 7.22 15.84
C LYS A 241 16.63 7.68 17.24
N LEU A 242 15.79 7.37 18.22
CA LEU A 242 16.03 7.67 19.62
C LEU A 242 16.47 6.41 20.37
N SER A 243 17.36 6.61 21.34
CA SER A 243 17.70 5.61 22.36
C SER A 243 17.65 6.26 23.74
N SER A 244 17.22 5.47 24.73
CA SER A 244 17.31 5.84 26.13
C SER A 244 18.52 5.15 26.74
N SER A 245 19.50 5.92 27.23
CA SER A 245 20.59 5.34 28.03
C SER A 245 20.20 5.25 29.50
N ASP A 246 20.89 4.40 30.26
CA ASP A 246 20.86 4.41 31.73
C ASP A 246 21.06 5.86 32.22
N GLY A 247 20.08 6.38 32.95
CA GLY A 247 20.06 7.76 33.46
C GLY A 247 19.06 8.74 32.81
N ASN A 248 18.05 8.26 32.06
CA ASN A 248 16.92 9.06 31.55
C ASN A 248 17.28 10.18 30.55
N LYS A 249 18.50 10.18 29.99
CA LYS A 249 18.89 11.12 28.92
C LYS A 249 18.63 10.50 27.55
N GLU A 250 17.69 11.09 26.85
CA GLU A 250 17.38 10.77 25.45
C GLU A 250 18.55 11.15 24.55
N ARG A 251 18.93 10.26 23.63
CA ARG A 251 19.98 10.51 22.65
C ARG A 251 19.51 10.12 21.26
N ILE A 252 19.90 10.92 20.27
CA ILE A 252 19.81 10.55 18.86
C ILE A 252 20.91 9.53 18.57
N VAL A 253 20.54 8.42 17.95
CA VAL A 253 21.46 7.37 17.52
C VAL A 253 21.32 7.15 16.01
N HIS A 254 22.31 6.52 15.41
CA HIS A 254 22.26 6.18 13.99
C HIS A 254 21.08 5.23 13.72
N SER A 255 20.37 5.51 12.62
CA SER A 255 19.42 4.54 12.08
C SER A 255 20.16 3.29 11.59
N THR A 256 19.51 2.13 11.68
CA THR A 256 20.04 0.84 11.19
C THR A 256 19.96 0.70 9.67
N THR A 257 19.22 1.60 9.00
CA THR A 257 19.09 1.71 7.55
C THR A 257 19.05 3.18 7.16
N SER A 258 19.44 3.49 5.92
CA SER A 258 19.38 4.82 5.33
C SER A 258 18.49 4.88 4.07
N LYS A 259 17.58 3.91 3.93
CA LYS A 259 16.64 3.87 2.81
C LYS A 259 15.80 5.13 2.73
N LEU A 260 15.56 5.59 1.52
CA LEU A 260 14.58 6.62 1.22
C LEU A 260 13.18 6.05 1.38
N PHE A 261 12.26 6.85 1.92
CA PHE A 261 10.86 6.48 2.08
C PHE A 261 9.97 7.32 1.16
N VAL A 262 9.03 6.64 0.52
CA VAL A 262 7.86 7.24 -0.12
C VAL A 262 6.64 6.62 0.55
N PHE A 263 6.43 7.03 1.81
CA PHE A 263 5.56 6.39 2.82
C PHE A 263 6.00 4.99 3.25
N LEU A 264 6.38 4.15 2.28
CA LEU A 264 7.01 2.84 2.46
C LEU A 264 8.49 2.90 2.05
N PRO A 265 9.34 2.01 2.57
CA PRO A 265 10.76 1.97 2.23
C PRO A 265 10.97 1.63 0.76
N THR A 266 11.84 2.36 0.07
CA THR A 266 12.28 2.03 -1.29
C THR A 266 13.59 1.19 -1.24
N ASN A 267 14.19 0.92 -2.40
CA ASN A 267 15.53 0.35 -2.50
C ASN A 267 16.63 1.41 -2.64
N GLU A 268 16.28 2.69 -2.67
CA GLU A 268 17.24 3.78 -2.77
C GLU A 268 17.87 4.08 -1.40
N GLU A 269 19.19 4.08 -1.34
CA GLU A 269 19.95 4.39 -0.13
C GLU A 269 20.41 5.84 -0.14
N THR A 270 20.05 6.59 0.90
CA THR A 270 20.49 8.00 1.06
C THR A 270 21.89 8.12 1.66
N TYR A 271 22.38 7.06 2.31
CA TYR A 271 23.61 7.03 3.12
C TYR A 271 23.63 8.06 4.27
N LEU A 272 22.49 8.67 4.56
CA LEU A 272 22.31 9.56 5.70
C LEU A 272 22.10 8.72 6.96
N GLN A 273 22.55 9.23 8.10
CA GLN A 273 22.42 8.52 9.38
C GLN A 273 21.02 8.66 10.02
N PHE A 274 20.08 9.25 9.28
CA PHE A 274 18.68 9.46 9.61
C PHE A 274 17.82 9.12 8.39
N LEU A 275 16.52 8.92 8.59
CA LEU A 275 15.61 8.52 7.52
C LEU A 275 15.00 9.76 6.87
N VAL A 276 14.81 9.69 5.55
CA VAL A 276 14.17 10.74 4.75
C VAL A 276 12.90 10.18 4.14
N GLN A 277 11.82 10.95 4.21
CA GLN A 277 10.58 10.68 3.52
C GLN A 277 10.08 11.90 2.76
N GLY A 278 9.52 11.66 1.58
CA GLY A 278 8.83 12.69 0.82
C GLY A 278 7.85 12.07 -0.18
N PRO A 279 6.93 12.87 -0.74
CA PRO A 279 6.00 12.45 -1.78
C PRO A 279 6.71 12.42 -3.15
N PHE A 280 7.85 11.72 -3.20
CA PHE A 280 8.62 11.58 -4.41
C PHE A 280 7.86 10.71 -5.41
N ARG A 281 8.00 11.04 -6.69
CA ARG A 281 7.58 10.14 -7.76
C ARG A 281 8.56 8.98 -7.81
N THR A 282 8.03 7.76 -7.76
CA THR A 282 8.83 6.54 -7.93
C THR A 282 8.78 5.99 -9.36
N THR A 283 9.66 5.03 -9.64
CA THR A 283 9.52 4.10 -10.76
C THR A 283 8.23 3.26 -10.61
N PRO A 284 7.76 2.58 -11.68
CA PRO A 284 6.63 1.65 -11.58
C PRO A 284 6.83 0.52 -10.56
N ALA A 285 8.08 0.08 -10.35
CA ALA A 285 8.44 -0.94 -9.37
C ALA A 285 8.54 -0.40 -7.92
N ARG A 286 8.35 0.91 -7.73
CA ARG A 286 8.48 1.62 -6.43
C ARG A 286 9.83 1.43 -5.72
N ASP A 287 10.86 1.02 -6.46
CA ASP A 287 12.17 0.71 -5.93
C ASP A 287 13.09 1.94 -5.88
N ASN A 288 12.89 2.92 -6.77
CA ASN A 288 13.73 4.12 -6.87
C ASN A 288 12.91 5.37 -7.25
N ILE A 289 13.54 6.55 -7.15
CA ILE A 289 13.02 7.83 -7.58
C ILE A 289 13.78 8.33 -8.83
N PRO A 290 13.11 8.71 -9.93
CA PRO A 290 13.79 9.28 -11.09
C PRO A 290 14.36 10.67 -10.76
N TYR A 291 15.69 10.82 -10.83
CA TYR A 291 16.42 12.04 -10.43
C TYR A 291 16.27 13.20 -11.40
N GLU A 292 15.99 12.90 -12.67
CA GLU A 292 15.72 13.87 -13.72
C GLU A 292 14.32 14.48 -13.62
N ASN A 293 13.42 13.91 -12.81
CA ASN A 293 12.08 14.42 -12.63
C ASN A 293 12.10 15.76 -11.86
N GLU A 294 11.55 16.83 -12.46
CA GLU A 294 11.56 18.17 -11.86
C GLU A 294 10.86 18.25 -10.50
N LYS A 295 9.79 17.47 -10.26
CA LYS A 295 9.13 17.43 -8.95
C LYS A 295 10.03 16.80 -7.89
N ASN A 296 10.73 15.72 -8.23
CA ASN A 296 11.69 15.10 -7.33
C ASN A 296 12.86 16.03 -7.01
N LYS A 297 13.42 16.70 -8.02
CA LYS A 297 14.50 17.70 -7.81
C LYS A 297 14.09 18.82 -6.86
N PHE A 298 12.86 19.31 -6.99
CA PHE A 298 12.30 20.30 -6.09
C PHE A 298 12.20 19.75 -4.66
N LEU A 299 11.57 18.59 -4.48
CA LEU A 299 11.40 17.97 -3.15
C LEU A 299 12.74 17.66 -2.46
N ILE A 300 13.76 17.23 -3.22
CA ILE A 300 15.11 16.96 -2.67
C ILE A 300 15.74 18.23 -2.05
N ARG A 301 15.43 19.43 -2.58
CA ARG A 301 15.94 20.70 -2.01
C ARG A 301 15.23 21.12 -0.73
N GLU A 302 14.04 20.56 -0.49
CA GLU A 302 13.24 20.85 0.70
C GLU A 302 13.55 19.92 1.87
N VAL A 303 14.15 18.74 1.61
CA VAL A 303 14.67 17.81 2.64
C VAL A 303 15.89 18.42 3.33
#